data_AF-A0A2K3PCF9-F1
#
_entry.id   AF-A0A2K3PCF9-F1
#
_cell.length_a   1.000
_cell.length_b   1.000
_cell.length_c   1.000
_cell.angle_alpha   90.00
_cell.angle_beta   90.00
_cell.angle_gamma   90.00
#
_symmetry.space_group_name_H-M   'P 1'
#
loop_
_entity.id
_entity.type
_entity.pdbx_description
1 polymer ?
#
loop_
_entity_poly.entity_id
_entity_poly.type
_entity_poly.pdbx_seq_one_letter_code
_entity_poly.pdbx_strand_id
1 'polypeptide(L)'
;MDLSFLIHALIPSWNSVSLLAGFFTYLAIVGSILPGKLVPGVLLSDSTRLHYHCNGLLSLFLLVGLLWISAKMEFVSLTAIADRGLELLSTTFIFSFLVALVLYFSGCKSKSKGSSLKPHITGNLIHDWWFGIQLNPQFMSIDLKFFFVRAGMMGWLLINLSVLAKSIQDGTLSKSMILFQLFCALYILDYFVHEEYMTSTWDIIAERLGFMLVFGDLVWIPFTFSIQ
;
A
#
# COMPACT_ATOMS: atom_id res chain seq x y z
N MET A 1 -11.07 17.64 23.32
CA MET A 1 -9.82 17.13 22.72
C MET A 1 -9.03 18.35 22.27
N ASP A 2 -7.87 18.60 22.86
CA ASP A 2 -7.12 19.84 22.60
C ASP A 2 -6.56 19.86 21.17
N LEU A 3 -6.78 20.96 20.46
CA LEU A 3 -6.31 21.15 19.08
C LEU A 3 -4.78 21.01 18.97
N SER A 4 -4.05 21.42 20.00
CA SER A 4 -2.59 21.27 20.09
C SER A 4 -2.17 19.79 20.10
N PHE A 5 -2.87 18.93 20.84
CA PHE A 5 -2.60 17.50 20.89
C PHE A 5 -2.80 16.84 19.52
N LEU A 6 -3.88 17.19 18.82
CA LEU A 6 -4.12 16.70 17.45
C LEU A 6 -3.03 17.12 16.48
N ILE A 7 -2.63 18.40 16.51
CA ILE A 7 -1.58 18.92 15.64
C ILE A 7 -0.27 18.17 15.90
N HIS A 8 0.10 17.96 17.17
CA HIS A 8 1.30 17.21 17.51
C HIS A 8 1.24 15.75 17.06
N ALA A 9 0.10 15.08 17.21
CA ALA A 9 -0.09 13.69 16.77
C ALA A 9 -0.07 13.52 15.24
N LEU A 10 -0.22 14.61 14.48
CA LEU A 10 -0.16 14.61 13.02
C LEU A 10 1.25 14.94 12.49
N ILE A 11 2.20 15.35 13.32
CA ILE A 11 3.56 15.63 12.86
C ILE A 11 4.29 14.30 12.64
N PRO A 12 4.79 14.02 11.42
CA PRO A 12 5.54 12.81 11.15
C PRO A 12 6.79 12.72 12.02
N SER A 13 6.85 11.70 12.88
CA SER A 13 8.08 11.38 13.61
C SER A 13 9.04 10.57 12.74
N TRP A 14 10.34 10.64 13.05
CA TRP A 14 11.36 9.80 12.40
C TRP A 14 11.06 8.30 12.51
N ASN A 15 10.40 7.89 13.60
CA ASN A 15 9.99 6.51 13.80
C ASN A 15 8.89 6.11 12.80
N SER A 16 7.85 6.93 12.64
CA SER A 16 6.76 6.67 11.69
C SER A 16 7.26 6.64 10.24
N VAL A 17 8.18 7.53 9.89
CA VAL A 17 8.86 7.51 8.58
C VAL A 17 9.69 6.23 8.40
N SER A 18 10.44 5.82 9.42
CA SER A 18 11.27 4.61 9.37
C SER A 18 10.44 3.33 9.26
N LEU A 19 9.29 3.27 9.96
CA LEU A 19 8.34 2.15 9.86
C LEU A 19 7.76 2.04 8.44
N LEU A 20 7.29 3.16 7.88
CA LEU A 20 6.74 3.19 6.52
C LEU A 20 7.81 2.83 5.47
N ALA A 21 9.00 3.41 5.59
CA ALA A 21 10.12 3.12 4.69
C ALA A 21 10.57 1.66 4.80
N GLY A 22 10.66 1.12 6.02
CA GLY A 22 10.97 -0.29 6.27
C GLY A 22 9.93 -1.23 5.66
N PHE A 23 8.65 -0.90 5.79
CA PHE A 23 7.55 -1.66 5.20
C PHE A 23 7.62 -1.68 3.67
N PHE A 24 7.78 -0.52 3.01
CA PHE A 24 7.93 -0.50 1.55
C PHE A 24 9.20 -1.18 1.06
N THR A 25 10.31 -1.01 1.79
CA THR A 25 11.58 -1.69 1.47
C THR A 25 11.43 -3.20 1.57
N TYR A 26 10.78 -3.70 2.62
CA TYR A 26 10.43 -5.11 2.76
C TYR A 26 9.62 -5.59 1.56
N LEU A 27 8.53 -4.91 1.21
CA LEU A 27 7.68 -5.31 0.09
C LEU A 27 8.42 -5.32 -1.24
N ALA A 28 9.29 -4.34 -1.49
CA ALA A 28 10.06 -4.24 -2.72
C ALA A 28 11.09 -5.39 -2.83
N ILE A 29 11.81 -5.68 -1.75
CA ILE A 29 12.82 -6.74 -1.71
C ILE A 29 12.15 -8.11 -1.80
N VAL A 30 11.21 -8.38 -0.89
CA VAL A 30 10.58 -9.70 -0.76
C VAL A 30 9.67 -9.99 -1.95
N GLY A 31 8.95 -8.99 -2.46
CA GLY A 31 8.14 -9.13 -3.66
C GLY A 31 8.95 -9.41 -4.92
N SER A 32 10.22 -8.99 -4.97
CA SER A 32 11.10 -9.25 -6.12
C SER A 32 11.86 -10.57 -6.01
N ILE A 33 12.20 -11.02 -4.79
CA ILE A 33 13.06 -12.18 -4.55
C ILE A 33 12.26 -13.47 -4.37
N LEU A 34 11.10 -13.41 -3.72
CA LEU A 34 10.36 -14.62 -3.38
C LEU A 34 9.84 -15.35 -4.63
N PRO A 35 9.85 -16.69 -4.61
CA PRO A 35 9.21 -17.47 -5.65
C PRO A 35 7.71 -17.15 -5.68
N GLY A 36 7.19 -16.95 -6.88
CA GLY A 36 5.80 -16.60 -7.12
C GLY A 36 5.37 -17.01 -8.53
N LYS A 37 4.06 -17.10 -8.73
CA LYS A 37 3.51 -17.33 -10.07
C LYS A 37 3.73 -16.07 -10.89
N LEU A 38 4.39 -16.21 -12.03
CA LEU A 38 4.50 -15.10 -12.99
C LEU A 38 3.22 -15.06 -13.82
N VAL A 39 2.40 -14.04 -13.60
CA VAL A 39 1.09 -13.89 -14.25
C VAL A 39 1.20 -12.87 -15.39
N PRO A 40 0.83 -13.26 -16.62
CA PRO A 40 0.82 -12.35 -17.75
C PRO A 40 -0.42 -11.45 -17.65
N GLY A 41 -0.23 -10.13 -17.55
CA GLY A 41 -1.32 -9.15 -17.49
C GLY A 41 -2.10 -9.01 -18.80
N VAL A 42 -2.94 -7.98 -18.89
CA VAL A 42 -3.71 -7.68 -20.11
C VAL A 42 -2.79 -7.20 -21.23
N LEU A 43 -3.16 -7.55 -22.48
CA LEU A 43 -2.47 -7.09 -23.67
C LEU A 43 -2.72 -5.59 -23.86
N LEU A 44 -1.65 -4.80 -23.91
CA LEU A 44 -1.72 -3.36 -24.11
C LEU A 44 -2.00 -3.02 -25.59
N SER A 45 -2.35 -1.77 -25.85
CA SER A 45 -2.69 -1.30 -27.21
C SER A 45 -1.55 -1.40 -28.23
N ASP A 46 -0.29 -1.50 -27.77
CA ASP A 46 0.90 -1.73 -28.59
C ASP A 46 1.25 -3.23 -28.72
N SER A 47 0.34 -4.12 -28.34
CA SER A 47 0.51 -5.58 -28.29
C SER A 47 1.56 -6.07 -27.30
N THR A 48 2.11 -5.19 -26.45
CA THR A 48 3.01 -5.59 -25.37
C THR A 48 2.23 -6.07 -24.14
N ARG A 49 2.91 -6.74 -23.21
CA ARG A 49 2.29 -7.26 -21.98
C ARG A 49 3.23 -7.15 -20.79
N LEU A 50 2.69 -6.64 -19.68
CA LEU A 50 3.37 -6.63 -18.38
C LEU A 50 3.23 -7.98 -17.68
N HIS A 51 4.25 -8.39 -16.95
CA HIS A 51 4.26 -9.64 -16.19
C HIS A 51 4.37 -9.31 -14.70
N TYR A 52 3.51 -9.93 -13.90
CA TYR A 52 3.36 -9.65 -12.48
C TYR A 52 3.81 -10.85 -11.65
N HIS A 53 4.67 -10.62 -10.67
CA HIS A 53 5.09 -11.66 -9.72
C HIS A 53 4.06 -11.76 -8.59
N CYS A 54 3.17 -12.75 -8.68
CA CYS A 54 2.16 -13.03 -7.66
C CYS A 54 2.75 -13.92 -6.56
N ASN A 55 3.33 -13.27 -5.55
CA ASN A 55 3.89 -13.86 -4.33
C ASN A 55 3.39 -13.13 -3.07
N GLY A 56 2.28 -12.40 -3.17
CA GLY A 56 1.73 -11.59 -2.09
C GLY A 56 1.39 -12.41 -0.85
N LEU A 57 0.77 -13.60 -1.01
CA LEU A 57 0.41 -14.46 0.12
C LEU A 57 1.64 -14.94 0.92
N LEU A 58 2.69 -15.41 0.23
CA LEU A 58 3.92 -15.83 0.89
C LEU A 58 4.64 -14.63 1.54
N SER A 59 4.65 -13.48 0.87
CA SER A 59 5.19 -12.23 1.39
C SER A 59 4.46 -11.79 2.67
N LEU A 60 3.14 -11.95 2.73
CA LEU A 60 2.33 -11.62 3.89
C LEU A 60 2.65 -12.54 5.07
N PHE A 61 2.65 -13.85 4.87
CA PHE A 61 2.94 -14.80 5.95
C PHE A 61 4.35 -14.62 6.51
N LEU A 62 5.33 -14.36 5.64
CA LEU A 62 6.68 -14.05 6.08
C LEU A 62 6.73 -12.75 6.88
N LEU A 63 5.99 -11.71 6.47
CA LEU A 63 5.97 -10.43 7.18
C LEU A 63 5.37 -10.60 8.58
N VAL A 64 4.20 -11.23 8.67
CA VAL A 64 3.53 -11.50 9.95
C VAL A 64 4.39 -12.39 10.85
N GLY A 65 5.02 -13.42 10.29
CA GLY A 65 5.95 -14.29 11.02
C GLY A 65 7.16 -13.54 11.55
N LEU A 66 7.82 -12.71 10.73
CA LEU A 66 8.96 -11.88 11.14
C LEU A 66 8.59 -10.87 12.21
N LEU A 67 7.43 -10.21 12.08
CA LEU A 67 6.93 -9.27 13.10
C LEU A 67 6.60 -9.99 14.41
N TRP A 68 6.02 -11.18 14.34
CA TRP A 68 5.73 -11.99 15.54
C TRP A 68 7.01 -12.43 16.26
N ILE A 69 8.02 -12.91 15.53
CA ILE A 69 9.34 -13.24 16.11
C ILE A 69 10.00 -12.00 16.70
N SER A 70 9.98 -10.88 15.98
CA SER A 70 10.56 -9.61 16.45
C SER A 70 9.88 -9.10 17.72
N ALA A 71 8.56 -9.29 17.83
CA ALA A 71 7.81 -8.97 19.04
C ALA A 71 8.16 -9.90 20.22
N LYS A 72 8.37 -11.20 19.97
CA LYS A 72 8.83 -12.15 21.00
C LYS A 72 10.24 -11.83 21.51
N MET A 73 11.08 -11.26 20.67
CA MET A 73 12.43 -10.81 21.03
C MET A 73 12.45 -9.37 21.58
N GLU A 74 11.29 -8.74 21.79
CA GLU A 74 11.13 -7.37 22.29
C GLU A 74 11.78 -6.28 21.41
N PHE A 75 12.12 -6.59 20.15
CA PHE A 75 12.66 -5.61 19.21
C PHE A 75 11.60 -4.63 18.70
N VAL A 76 10.36 -5.11 18.52
CA VAL A 76 9.24 -4.33 17.97
C VAL A 76 7.99 -4.57 18.81
N SER A 77 7.33 -3.51 19.29
CA SER A 77 6.04 -3.66 19.96
C SER A 77 4.94 -4.03 18.98
N LEU A 78 4.07 -4.98 19.36
CA LEU A 78 2.85 -5.33 18.61
C LEU A 78 1.90 -4.13 18.46
N THR A 79 1.95 -3.17 19.38
CA THR A 79 1.12 -1.96 19.37
C THR A 79 1.78 -0.79 18.65
N ALA A 80 2.98 -0.96 18.08
CA ALA A 80 3.76 0.15 17.54
C ALA A 80 3.03 0.97 16.47
N ILE A 81 2.17 0.32 15.68
CA ILE A 81 1.33 0.94 14.65
C ILE A 81 0.12 1.61 15.30
N ALA A 82 -0.61 0.90 16.17
CA ALA A 82 -1.79 1.43 16.86
C ALA A 82 -1.47 2.68 17.70
N ASP A 83 -0.34 2.65 18.43
CA ASP A 83 0.11 3.76 19.28
C ASP A 83 0.48 5.02 18.45
N ARG A 84 0.77 4.86 17.15
CA ARG A 84 1.20 5.94 16.23
C ARG A 84 0.28 6.09 15.03
N GLY A 85 -0.98 5.67 15.14
CA GLY A 85 -1.90 5.62 14.00
C GLY A 85 -2.05 6.97 13.28
N LEU A 86 -2.20 8.08 14.02
CA LEU A 86 -2.32 9.42 13.44
C LEU A 86 -1.01 9.92 12.79
N GLU A 87 0.13 9.62 13.40
CA GLU A 87 1.43 9.97 12.84
C GLU A 87 1.67 9.20 11.53
N LEU A 88 1.36 7.91 11.50
CA LEU A 88 1.46 7.06 10.32
C LEU A 88 0.49 7.49 9.22
N LEU A 89 -0.73 7.89 9.58
CA LEU A 89 -1.71 8.45 8.64
C LEU A 89 -1.13 9.70 7.93
N SER A 90 -0.64 10.66 8.71
CA SER A 90 -0.02 11.88 8.17
C SER A 90 1.24 11.59 7.35
N THR A 91 2.09 10.68 7.84
CA THR A 91 3.32 10.26 7.15
C THR A 91 3.00 9.62 5.79
N THR A 92 2.01 8.74 5.75
CA THR A 92 1.58 8.04 4.52
C THR A 92 0.89 9.01 3.56
N PHE A 93 0.11 9.96 4.06
CA PHE A 93 -0.49 11.01 3.24
C PHE A 93 0.56 11.89 2.55
N ILE A 94 1.56 12.37 3.30
CA ILE A 94 2.65 13.16 2.76
C ILE A 94 3.45 12.34 1.74
N PHE A 95 3.71 11.06 2.03
CA PHE A 95 4.35 10.16 1.09
C PHE A 95 3.55 10.01 -0.22
N SER A 96 2.24 9.76 -0.15
CA SER A 96 1.37 9.65 -1.33
C SER A 96 1.37 10.92 -2.18
N PHE A 97 1.35 12.09 -1.53
CA PHE A 97 1.45 13.38 -2.21
C PHE A 97 2.78 13.54 -2.95
N LEU A 98 3.90 13.25 -2.28
CA LEU A 98 5.24 13.36 -2.86
C LEU A 98 5.45 12.36 -4.00
N VAL A 99 5.01 11.11 -3.84
CA VAL A 99 5.08 10.10 -4.90
C VAL A 99 4.27 10.52 -6.12
N ALA A 100 3.06 11.03 -5.93
CA ALA A 100 2.24 11.52 -7.05
C ALA A 100 2.90 12.68 -7.80
N LEU A 101 3.59 13.58 -7.09
CA LEU A 101 4.41 14.62 -7.74
C LEU A 101 5.56 14.03 -8.55
N VAL A 102 6.29 13.05 -7.99
CA VAL A 102 7.37 12.36 -8.71
C VAL A 102 6.84 11.65 -9.95
N LEU A 103 5.69 10.97 -9.86
CA LEU A 103 5.02 10.33 -10.98
C LEU A 103 4.63 11.33 -12.07
N TYR A 104 4.07 12.49 -11.67
CA TYR A 104 3.74 13.57 -12.60
C TYR A 104 4.98 14.08 -13.34
N PHE A 105 6.05 14.45 -12.62
CA PHE A 105 7.27 14.96 -13.24
C PHE A 105 8.00 13.91 -14.09
N SER A 106 8.02 12.66 -13.63
CA SER A 106 8.58 11.52 -14.39
C SER A 106 7.80 11.29 -15.67
N GLY A 107 6.47 11.32 -15.60
CA GLY A 107 5.57 11.20 -16.75
C GLY A 107 5.78 12.33 -17.76
N CYS A 108 5.85 13.58 -17.31
CA CYS A 108 6.13 14.73 -18.18
C CYS A 108 7.49 14.64 -18.90
N LYS A 109 8.50 14.03 -18.26
CA LYS A 109 9.82 13.82 -18.85
C LYS A 109 9.92 12.55 -19.71
N SER A 110 8.94 11.65 -19.63
CA SER A 110 8.93 10.40 -20.38
C SER A 110 8.85 10.67 -21.88
N LYS A 111 9.77 10.07 -22.64
CA LYS A 111 9.72 10.00 -24.11
C LYS A 111 9.32 8.62 -24.60
N SER A 112 8.86 7.75 -23.69
CA SER A 112 8.50 6.38 -24.05
C SER A 112 7.30 6.35 -24.99
N LYS A 113 7.38 5.50 -26.00
CA LYS A 113 6.28 5.22 -26.93
C LYS A 113 5.46 3.99 -26.51
N GLY A 114 5.95 3.21 -25.54
CA GLY A 114 5.26 2.01 -25.06
C GLY A 114 3.97 2.39 -24.35
N SER A 115 2.90 1.63 -24.59
CA SER A 115 1.54 1.94 -24.14
C SER A 115 1.44 2.17 -22.62
N SER A 116 2.22 1.42 -21.82
CA SER A 116 2.27 1.56 -20.36
C SER A 116 2.88 2.89 -19.89
N LEU A 117 3.94 3.39 -20.55
CA LEU A 117 4.72 4.55 -20.11
C LEU A 117 4.51 5.80 -20.98
N LYS A 118 3.69 5.68 -22.03
CA LYS A 118 3.33 6.77 -22.93
C LYS A 118 2.62 7.86 -22.14
N PRO A 119 3.14 9.10 -22.11
CA PRO A 119 2.53 10.17 -21.36
C PRO A 119 1.25 10.66 -22.05
N HIS A 120 0.19 10.83 -21.26
CA HIS A 120 -1.07 11.45 -21.66
C HIS A 120 -1.29 12.71 -20.83
N ILE A 121 -0.98 13.86 -21.41
CA ILE A 121 -1.04 15.17 -20.74
C ILE A 121 -2.24 15.93 -21.30
N THR A 122 -3.14 16.36 -20.43
CA THR A 122 -4.33 17.13 -20.82
C THR A 122 -4.04 18.64 -20.87
N GLY A 123 -2.99 19.09 -20.18
CA GLY A 123 -2.62 20.51 -20.05
C GLY A 123 -3.17 21.16 -18.78
N ASN A 124 -4.03 20.47 -18.04
CA ASN A 124 -4.46 20.88 -16.71
C ASN A 124 -3.64 20.15 -15.64
N LEU A 125 -2.78 20.91 -14.93
CA LEU A 125 -1.85 20.38 -13.93
C LEU A 125 -2.56 19.60 -12.81
N ILE A 126 -3.69 20.11 -12.30
CA ILE A 126 -4.41 19.46 -11.20
C ILE A 126 -5.01 18.14 -11.68
N HIS A 127 -5.61 18.13 -12.86
CA HIS A 127 -6.21 16.94 -13.45
C HIS A 127 -5.15 15.85 -13.72
N ASP A 128 -4.03 16.24 -14.35
CA ASP A 128 -2.95 15.33 -14.72
C ASP A 128 -2.19 14.77 -13.50
N TRP A 129 -2.07 15.55 -12.42
CA TRP A 129 -1.52 15.07 -11.15
C TRP A 129 -2.51 14.14 -10.41
N TRP A 130 -3.80 14.48 -10.41
CA TRP A 130 -4.84 13.70 -9.74
C TRP A 130 -5.05 12.32 -10.39
N PHE A 131 -5.28 12.29 -11.71
CA PHE A 131 -5.55 11.07 -12.46
C PHE A 131 -4.31 10.41 -13.04
N GLY A 132 -3.15 11.08 -13.02
CA GLY A 132 -1.91 10.53 -13.55
C GLY A 132 -1.76 10.66 -15.06
N ILE A 133 -0.50 10.65 -15.50
CA ILE A 133 -0.08 10.83 -16.90
C ILE A 133 0.30 9.50 -17.56
N GLN A 134 0.85 8.56 -16.79
CA GLN A 134 1.30 7.26 -17.28
C GLN A 134 0.35 6.17 -16.83
N LEU A 135 0.13 5.17 -17.68
CA LEU A 135 -0.75 4.06 -17.37
C LEU A 135 -0.14 3.22 -16.25
N ASN A 136 1.02 2.61 -16.48
CA ASN A 136 1.64 1.66 -15.55
C ASN A 136 3.12 2.03 -15.35
N PRO A 137 3.44 3.06 -14.53
CA PRO A 137 4.81 3.44 -14.25
C PRO A 137 5.53 2.33 -13.47
N GLN A 138 6.77 2.06 -13.86
CA GLN A 138 7.59 1.01 -13.27
C GLN A 138 8.84 1.58 -12.62
N PHE A 139 9.22 1.00 -11.49
CA PHE A 139 10.47 1.30 -10.81
C PHE A 139 11.22 0.00 -10.54
N MET A 140 12.45 -0.13 -11.06
CA MET A 140 13.26 -1.36 -10.94
C MET A 140 12.51 -2.64 -11.36
N SER A 141 11.72 -2.58 -12.44
CA SER A 141 10.86 -3.66 -12.95
C SER A 141 9.65 -4.01 -12.09
N ILE A 142 9.38 -3.27 -11.02
CA ILE A 142 8.17 -3.38 -10.21
C ILE A 142 7.13 -2.43 -10.78
N ASP A 143 5.93 -2.95 -11.07
CA ASP A 143 4.77 -2.14 -11.41
C ASP A 143 4.25 -1.42 -10.16
N LEU A 144 4.22 -0.09 -10.19
CA LEU A 144 3.92 0.70 -9.01
C LEU A 144 2.45 0.60 -8.58
N LYS A 145 1.51 0.40 -9.51
CA LYS A 145 0.10 0.22 -9.12
C LYS A 145 -0.08 -1.07 -8.36
N PHE A 146 0.40 -2.17 -8.93
CA PHE A 146 0.30 -3.47 -8.31
C PHE A 146 1.02 -3.50 -6.96
N PHE A 147 2.16 -2.81 -6.86
CA PHE A 147 2.88 -2.61 -5.61
C PHE A 147 2.06 -1.84 -4.55
N PHE A 148 1.43 -0.71 -4.91
CA PHE A 148 0.67 0.09 -3.96
C PHE A 148 -0.61 -0.60 -3.49
N VAL A 149 -1.37 -1.26 -4.37
CA VAL A 149 -2.54 -2.05 -3.95
C VAL A 149 -2.12 -3.16 -2.97
N ARG A 150 -1.04 -3.88 -3.28
CA ARG A 150 -0.47 -4.91 -2.38
C ARG A 150 -0.09 -4.30 -1.03
N ALA A 151 0.59 -3.16 -1.04
CA ALA A 151 1.00 -2.46 0.18
C ALA A 151 -0.19 -1.98 1.01
N GLY A 152 -1.25 -1.47 0.37
CA GLY A 152 -2.49 -1.06 1.01
C GLY A 152 -3.17 -2.24 1.72
N MET A 153 -3.35 -3.35 1.01
CA MET A 153 -4.00 -4.55 1.55
C MET A 153 -3.21 -5.17 2.70
N MET A 154 -1.87 -5.27 2.60
CA MET A 154 -1.05 -5.72 3.72
C MET A 154 -1.07 -4.72 4.88
N GLY A 155 -0.97 -3.43 4.59
CA GLY A 155 -1.00 -2.36 5.58
C GLY A 155 -2.29 -2.37 6.41
N TRP A 156 -3.43 -2.59 5.75
CA TRP A 156 -4.73 -2.73 6.41
C TRP A 156 -4.71 -3.87 7.44
N LEU A 157 -4.20 -5.05 7.07
CA LEU A 157 -4.09 -6.18 7.99
C LEU A 157 -3.15 -5.86 9.17
N LEU A 158 -2.01 -5.21 8.91
CA LEU A 158 -1.06 -4.87 9.96
C LEU A 158 -1.63 -3.86 10.98
N ILE A 159 -2.36 -2.85 10.50
CA ILE A 159 -3.08 -1.91 11.37
C ILE A 159 -4.07 -2.69 12.24
N ASN A 160 -4.90 -3.53 11.62
CA ASN A 160 -5.89 -4.35 12.30
C ASN A 160 -5.29 -5.26 13.39
N LEU A 161 -4.20 -5.97 13.09
CA LEU A 161 -3.48 -6.80 14.05
C LEU A 161 -2.89 -5.96 15.21
N SER A 162 -2.39 -4.76 14.93
CA SER A 162 -1.83 -3.88 15.96
C SER A 162 -2.91 -3.31 16.87
N VAL A 163 -4.06 -2.90 16.31
CA VAL A 163 -5.23 -2.45 17.08
C VAL A 163 -5.77 -3.60 17.93
N LEU A 164 -5.87 -4.81 17.38
CA LEU A 164 -6.27 -5.99 18.15
C LEU A 164 -5.32 -6.25 19.33
N ALA A 165 -4.01 -6.18 19.10
CA ALA A 165 -3.02 -6.33 20.18
C ALA A 165 -3.20 -5.25 21.26
N LYS A 166 -3.50 -4.01 20.85
CA LYS A 166 -3.79 -2.91 21.78
C LYS A 166 -5.05 -3.16 22.60
N SER A 167 -6.15 -3.58 21.99
CA SER A 167 -7.39 -3.91 22.70
C SER A 167 -7.23 -5.07 23.68
N ILE A 168 -6.36 -6.04 23.38
CA ILE A 168 -6.02 -7.13 24.31
C ILE A 168 -5.25 -6.58 25.51
N GLN A 169 -4.26 -5.70 25.30
CA GLN A 169 -3.50 -5.07 26.38
C GLN A 169 -4.36 -4.19 27.28
N ASP A 170 -5.27 -3.42 26.68
CA ASP A 170 -6.16 -2.50 27.40
C ASP A 170 -7.36 -3.23 28.06
N GLY A 171 -7.54 -4.53 27.80
CA GLY A 171 -8.66 -5.32 28.32
C GLY A 171 -10.03 -4.93 27.74
N THR A 172 -10.06 -4.27 26.59
CA THR A 172 -11.27 -3.72 25.94
C THR A 172 -11.81 -4.62 24.82
N LEU A 173 -11.34 -5.86 24.73
CA LEU A 173 -11.69 -6.78 23.65
C LEU A 173 -13.19 -7.17 23.68
N SER A 174 -13.93 -6.74 22.66
CA SER A 174 -15.34 -7.05 22.49
C SER A 174 -15.57 -8.18 21.46
N LYS A 175 -16.72 -8.86 21.54
CA LYS A 175 -17.09 -9.89 20.55
C LYS A 175 -17.22 -9.33 19.13
N SER A 176 -17.71 -8.11 19.00
CA SER A 176 -17.82 -7.42 17.70
C SER A 176 -16.44 -7.15 17.10
N MET A 177 -15.47 -6.71 17.92
CA MET A 177 -14.08 -6.52 17.48
C MET A 177 -13.47 -7.82 16.97
N ILE A 178 -13.64 -8.93 17.70
CA ILE A 178 -13.12 -10.24 17.27
C ILE A 178 -13.72 -10.66 15.92
N LEU A 179 -15.04 -10.51 15.74
CA LEU A 179 -15.71 -10.86 14.48
C LEU A 179 -15.24 -9.97 13.32
N PHE A 180 -15.09 -8.67 13.57
CA PHE A 180 -14.57 -7.73 12.57
C PHE A 180 -13.15 -8.11 12.13
N GLN A 181 -12.25 -8.32 13.09
CA GLN A 181 -10.87 -8.73 12.82
C GLN A 181 -10.81 -10.04 12.03
N LEU A 182 -11.66 -11.02 12.37
CA LEU A 182 -11.75 -12.28 11.63
C LEU A 182 -12.21 -12.08 10.18
N PHE A 183 -13.29 -11.32 9.95
CA PHE A 183 -13.80 -11.10 8.60
C PHE A 183 -12.84 -10.27 7.74
N CYS A 184 -12.19 -9.25 8.31
CA CYS A 184 -11.15 -8.50 7.61
C CYS A 184 -9.95 -9.38 7.24
N ALA A 185 -9.47 -10.21 8.17
CA ALA A 185 -8.37 -11.13 7.88
C ALA A 185 -8.75 -12.12 6.78
N LEU A 186 -9.96 -12.69 6.81
CA LEU A 186 -10.45 -13.60 5.75
C LEU A 186 -10.54 -12.90 4.40
N TYR A 187 -11.05 -11.67 4.35
CA TYR A 187 -11.11 -10.88 3.13
C TYR A 187 -9.73 -10.62 2.52
N ILE A 188 -8.76 -10.21 3.35
CA ILE A 188 -7.40 -9.92 2.90
C ILE A 188 -6.68 -11.20 2.45
N LEU A 189 -6.90 -12.33 3.15
CA LEU A 189 -6.37 -13.62 2.73
C LEU A 189 -6.95 -14.08 1.39
N ASP A 190 -8.27 -13.92 1.18
CA ASP A 190 -8.90 -14.22 -0.10
C ASP A 190 -8.31 -13.38 -1.24
N TYR A 191 -8.11 -12.08 -1.00
CA TYR A 191 -7.40 -11.19 -1.92
C TYR A 191 -6.01 -11.74 -2.31
N PHE A 192 -5.20 -12.19 -1.33
CA PHE A 192 -3.84 -12.67 -1.61
C PHE A 192 -3.80 -14.07 -2.23
N VAL A 193 -4.79 -14.92 -1.95
CA VAL A 193 -4.96 -16.21 -2.65
C VAL A 193 -5.29 -15.97 -4.13
N HIS A 194 -6.10 -14.96 -4.40
CA HIS A 194 -6.61 -14.60 -5.72
C HIS A 194 -5.91 -13.37 -6.33
N GLU A 195 -4.66 -13.10 -5.90
CA GLU A 195 -3.90 -11.90 -6.27
C GLU A 195 -3.74 -11.76 -7.79
N GLU A 196 -3.71 -12.88 -8.52
CA GLU A 196 -3.60 -12.91 -9.98
C GLU A 196 -4.75 -12.20 -10.70
N TYR A 197 -5.97 -12.22 -10.16
CA TYR A 197 -7.11 -11.53 -10.77
C TYR A 197 -6.99 -10.01 -10.66
N MET A 198 -6.22 -9.51 -9.69
CA MET A 198 -5.97 -8.08 -9.53
C MET A 198 -5.23 -7.50 -10.73
N THR A 199 -4.48 -8.31 -11.48
CA THR A 199 -3.78 -7.87 -12.71
C THR A 199 -4.74 -7.52 -13.86
N SER A 200 -6.02 -7.83 -13.72
CA SER A 200 -7.07 -7.60 -14.73
C SER A 200 -8.14 -6.60 -14.29
N THR A 201 -7.97 -5.96 -13.12
CA THR A 201 -8.92 -4.94 -12.63
C THR A 201 -8.80 -3.65 -13.43
N TRP A 202 -9.87 -2.85 -13.39
CA TRP A 202 -9.96 -1.57 -14.10
C TRP A 202 -8.79 -0.64 -13.75
N ASP A 203 -8.45 -0.55 -12.46
CA ASP A 203 -7.37 0.29 -11.95
C ASP A 203 -6.01 -0.04 -12.58
N ILE A 204 -5.74 -1.33 -12.83
CA ILE A 204 -4.50 -1.78 -13.49
C ILE A 204 -4.54 -1.54 -15.00
N ILE A 205 -5.65 -1.85 -15.66
CA ILE A 205 -5.70 -1.94 -17.13
C ILE A 205 -6.06 -0.62 -17.82
N ALA A 206 -6.81 0.26 -17.15
CA ALA A 206 -7.45 1.42 -17.79
C ALA A 206 -7.11 2.75 -17.12
N GLU A 207 -7.02 2.80 -15.80
CA GLU A 207 -6.75 4.05 -15.09
C GLU A 207 -5.26 4.40 -15.12
N ARG A 208 -4.90 5.68 -15.07
CA ARG A 208 -3.49 6.09 -14.97
C ARG A 208 -3.10 6.24 -13.50
N LEU A 209 -1.83 6.03 -13.18
CA LEU A 209 -1.38 6.15 -11.80
C LEU A 209 -1.11 7.62 -11.45
N GLY A 210 -2.04 8.22 -10.71
CA GLY A 210 -1.96 9.57 -10.15
C GLY A 210 -2.19 9.59 -8.65
N PHE A 211 -2.35 10.79 -8.08
CA PHE A 211 -2.60 10.94 -6.63
C PHE A 211 -3.84 10.18 -6.16
N MET A 212 -4.91 10.14 -6.95
CA MET A 212 -6.15 9.45 -6.57
C MET A 212 -5.91 7.97 -6.21
N LEU A 213 -5.21 7.23 -7.07
CA LEU A 213 -4.91 5.81 -6.85
C LEU A 213 -3.88 5.63 -5.72
N VAL A 214 -2.80 6.41 -5.70
CA VAL A 214 -1.78 6.30 -4.64
C VAL A 214 -2.36 6.62 -3.25
N PHE A 215 -3.22 7.62 -3.16
CA PHE A 215 -3.95 7.95 -1.92
C PHE A 215 -4.98 6.87 -1.58
N GLY A 216 -5.74 6.40 -2.57
CA GLY A 216 -6.71 5.32 -2.40
C GLY A 216 -6.08 4.07 -1.79
N ASP A 217 -4.98 3.62 -2.40
CA ASP A 217 -4.29 2.39 -2.00
C ASP A 217 -3.61 2.52 -0.64
N LEU A 218 -2.87 3.61 -0.40
CA LEU A 218 -1.99 3.71 0.76
C LEU A 218 -2.64 4.36 1.98
N VAL A 219 -3.62 5.24 1.77
CA VAL A 219 -4.24 6.02 2.86
C VAL A 219 -5.67 5.61 3.06
N TRP A 220 -6.48 5.59 2.00
CA TRP A 220 -7.90 5.34 2.14
C TRP A 220 -8.16 3.92 2.62
N ILE A 221 -7.69 2.89 1.91
CA ILE A 221 -7.92 1.49 2.29
C ILE A 221 -7.44 1.21 3.73
N PRO A 222 -6.16 1.46 4.10
CA PRO A 222 -5.66 0.97 5.37
C PRO A 222 -6.26 1.69 6.58
N PHE A 223 -6.48 3.00 6.48
CA PHE A 223 -6.87 3.81 7.64
C PHE A 223 -8.38 4.02 7.75
N THR A 224 -9.14 3.95 6.66
CA THR A 224 -10.62 4.06 6.75
C THR A 224 -11.28 2.72 7.00
N PHE A 225 -10.72 1.62 6.49
CA PHE A 225 -11.28 0.29 6.69
C PHE A 225 -10.85 -0.33 8.03
N SER A 226 -10.09 0.39 8.86
CA SER A 226 -9.64 -0.05 10.19
C SER A 226 -10.31 0.73 11.34
N ILE A 227 -11.40 1.46 11.07
CA ILE A 227 -12.05 2.35 12.04
C ILE A 227 -13.00 1.59 12.99
N GLN A 228 -13.55 0.46 12.53
CA GLN A 228 -14.59 -0.33 13.20
C GLN A 228 -14.09 -1.06 14.45
#